data_AF-A0A251TMU0-F1
#
_entry.id   AF-A0A251TMU0-F1
#
_cell.length_a   1.000
_cell.length_b   1.000
_cell.length_c   1.000
_cell.angle_alpha   90.00
_cell.angle_beta   90.00
_cell.angle_gamma   90.00
#
_symmetry.space_group_name_H-M   'P 1'
#
loop_
_entity.id
_entity.type
_entity.pdbx_description
1 polymer ?
#
loop_
_entity_poly.entity_id
_entity_poly.type
_entity_poly.pdbx_seq_one_letter_code
_entity_poly.pdbx_strand_id
1 'polypeptide(L)' 'MSLAKILHMNIGDGESSYANNSTVQETGIRKAVPFQKLLIKGLANHNVFNDCFTVADLGCSSGKNTLLVASILLI' A
#
# COMPACT_ATOMS: atom_id res chain seq x y z
N MET A 1 -9.60 8.49 -19.40
CA MET A 1 -9.81 7.67 -18.18
C MET A 1 -10.97 6.65 -18.30
N SER A 2 -11.41 6.20 -19.49
CA SER A 2 -12.48 5.18 -19.55
C SER A 2 -12.00 3.79 -19.13
N LEU A 3 -10.73 3.45 -19.41
CA LEU A 3 -10.17 2.14 -19.07
C LEU A 3 -10.14 1.88 -17.56
N ALA A 4 -9.81 2.88 -16.73
CA ALA A 4 -9.83 2.76 -15.27
C ALA A 4 -11.24 2.54 -14.70
N LYS A 5 -12.30 2.94 -15.45
CA LYS A 5 -13.69 2.64 -15.07
C LYS A 5 -14.10 1.20 -15.42
N ILE A 6 -13.35 0.53 -16.29
CA ILE A 6 -13.64 -0.83 -16.77
C ILE A 6 -12.73 -1.84 -16.06
N LEU A 7 -11.44 -1.51 -15.96
CA LEU A 7 -10.43 -2.33 -15.31
C LEU A 7 -10.25 -1.85 -13.86
N HIS A 8 -10.99 -2.45 -12.96
CA HIS A 8 -10.88 -2.21 -11.52
C HIS A 8 -11.04 -3.53 -10.74
N MET A 9 -10.63 -3.51 -9.48
CA MET A 9 -10.85 -4.63 -8.57
C MET A 9 -12.33 -4.74 -8.17
N ASN A 10 -12.79 -5.92 -7.75
CA ASN A 10 -14.16 -6.10 -7.26
C ASN A 10 -14.45 -5.16 -6.09
N ILE A 11 -15.48 -4.34 -6.26
CA ILE A 11 -15.87 -3.27 -5.33
C ILE A 11 -16.63 -3.86 -4.13
N GLY A 12 -16.65 -3.13 -3.01
CA GLY A 12 -17.47 -3.43 -1.84
C GLY A 12 -16.72 -4.26 -0.79
N ASP A 13 -17.50 -4.82 0.14
CA ASP A 13 -17.05 -5.58 1.31
C ASP A 13 -17.76 -6.94 1.46
N GLY A 14 -18.50 -7.38 0.43
CA GLY A 14 -19.12 -8.71 0.36
C GLY A 14 -18.13 -9.85 0.13
N GLU A 15 -18.60 -11.09 0.12
CA GLU A 15 -17.73 -12.28 0.04
C GLU A 15 -16.85 -12.34 -1.21
N SER A 16 -17.30 -11.81 -2.36
CA SER A 16 -16.53 -11.80 -3.61
C SER A 16 -15.74 -10.51 -3.84
N SER A 17 -15.77 -9.59 -2.88
CA SER A 17 -15.07 -8.31 -2.98
C SER A 17 -13.56 -8.49 -2.90
N TYR A 18 -12.81 -7.52 -3.44
CA TYR A 18 -11.37 -7.50 -3.28
C TYR A 18 -10.96 -7.41 -1.81
N ALA A 19 -11.70 -6.64 -1.00
CA ALA A 19 -11.40 -6.45 0.41
C ALA A 19 -11.32 -7.77 1.22
N ASN A 20 -12.07 -8.80 0.79
CA ASN A 20 -12.08 -10.12 1.43
C ASN A 20 -11.28 -11.21 0.68
N ASN A 21 -10.77 -10.93 -0.53
CA ASN A 21 -10.08 -11.92 -1.38
C ASN A 21 -8.66 -11.48 -1.81
N SER A 22 -8.04 -10.55 -1.08
CA SER A 22 -6.77 -9.93 -1.46
C SER A 22 -5.52 -10.53 -0.79
N THR A 23 -5.56 -11.79 -0.35
CA THR A 23 -4.48 -12.45 0.42
C THR A 23 -3.17 -12.57 -0.37
N VAL A 24 -3.24 -12.77 -1.69
CA VAL A 24 -2.05 -12.86 -2.55
C VAL A 24 -1.31 -11.51 -2.58
N GLN A 25 -2.06 -10.41 -2.71
CA GLN A 25 -1.53 -9.06 -2.71
C GLN A 25 -0.97 -8.70 -1.32
N GLU A 26 -1.66 -9.08 -0.25
CA GLU A 26 -1.15 -8.91 1.13
C GLU A 26 0.19 -9.64 1.32
N THR A 27 0.30 -10.86 0.82
CA THR A 27 1.55 -11.64 0.87
C THR A 27 2.67 -10.93 0.11
N GLY A 28 2.36 -10.37 -1.06
CA GLY A 28 3.31 -9.55 -1.84
C GLY A 28 3.80 -8.32 -1.06
N ILE A 29 2.88 -7.58 -0.44
CA ILE A 29 3.19 -6.42 0.41
C ILE A 29 4.11 -6.82 1.55
N ARG A 30 3.80 -7.91 2.27
CA ARG A 30 4.60 -8.41 3.40
C ARG A 30 6.01 -8.83 2.97
N LYS A 31 6.15 -9.47 1.80
CA LYS A 31 7.47 -9.81 1.24
C LYS A 31 8.30 -8.58 0.85
N ALA A 32 7.65 -7.46 0.54
CA ALA A 32 8.32 -6.20 0.20
C ALA A 32 8.75 -5.37 1.44
N VAL A 33 8.30 -5.73 2.65
CA VAL A 33 8.63 -5.01 3.90
C VAL A 33 10.12 -4.77 4.10
N PRO A 34 11.03 -5.75 3.89
CA PRO A 34 12.47 -5.54 4.11
C PRO A 34 13.04 -4.41 3.23
N PHE A 35 12.57 -4.32 1.97
CA PHE A 35 12.99 -3.27 1.04
C PHE A 35 12.48 -1.90 1.46
N GLN A 36 11.23 -1.82 1.95
CA GLN A 36 10.65 -0.57 2.44
C GLN A 36 11.41 -0.04 3.66
N LYS A 37 11.75 -0.92 4.61
CA LYS A 37 12.57 -0.54 5.78
C LYS A 37 13.96 -0.04 5.39
N LEU A 38 14.60 -0.70 4.40
CA LEU A 38 15.89 -0.26 3.88
C LEU A 38 15.80 1.14 3.25
N LEU A 39 14.75 1.39 2.47
CA LEU A 39 14.50 2.70 1.85
C LEU A 39 14.32 3.79 2.91
N ILE A 40 13.44 3.57 3.90
CA ILE A 40 13.19 4.54 4.98
C ILE A 40 14.48 4.85 5.74
N LYS A 41 15.27 3.82 6.08
CA LYS A 41 16.57 4.02 6.73
C LYS A 41 17.53 4.85 5.87
N GLY A 42 17.53 4.62 4.55
CA GLY A 42 18.30 5.44 3.60
C GLY A 42 17.85 6.90 3.61
N LEU A 43 16.54 7.15 3.51
CA LEU A 43 15.97 8.50 3.55
C LEU A 43 16.29 9.23 4.87
N ALA A 44 16.26 8.51 6.00
CA ALA A 44 16.64 9.05 7.30
C ALA A 44 18.11 9.45 7.35
N ASN A 45 19.01 8.58 6.85
CA ASN A 45 20.44 8.87 6.82
C ASN A 45 20.79 10.08 5.94
N HIS A 46 19.94 10.42 4.97
CA HIS A 46 20.10 11.58 4.09
C HIS A 46 19.37 12.83 4.61
N ASN A 47 18.80 12.81 5.83
CA ASN A 47 18.02 13.90 6.42
C ASN A 47 16.86 14.37 5.50
N VAL A 48 16.23 13.45 4.77
CA VAL A 48 15.11 13.77 3.87
C VAL A 48 13.82 14.04 4.65
N PHE A 49 13.70 13.47 5.85
CA PHE A 49 12.59 13.71 6.75
C PHE A 49 12.77 15.06 7.47
N ASN A 50 12.26 16.13 6.84
CA ASN A 50 12.07 17.44 7.47
C ASN A 50 10.75 17.44 8.29
N ASP A 51 10.14 18.61 8.49
CA ASP A 51 8.92 18.79 9.29
C ASP A 51 7.71 17.95 8.83
N CYS A 52 7.68 17.55 7.56
CA CYS A 52 6.61 16.71 7.01
C CYS A 52 7.16 15.69 6.02
N PHE A 53 6.79 14.42 6.20
CA PHE A 53 7.04 13.35 5.26
C PHE A 53 5.72 12.94 4.60
N THR A 54 5.64 13.08 3.28
CA THR A 54 4.43 12.77 2.51
C THR A 54 4.63 11.50 1.70
N VAL A 55 3.65 10.60 1.77
CA VAL A 55 3.63 9.33 1.04
C VAL A 55 2.28 9.17 0.34
N ALA A 56 2.28 8.55 -0.83
CA ALA A 56 1.06 8.18 -1.55
C ALA A 56 1.11 6.69 -1.94
N ASP A 57 -0.01 5.99 -1.71
CA ASP A 57 -0.22 4.62 -2.18
C ASP A 57 -1.02 4.63 -3.48
N LEU A 58 -0.33 4.40 -4.60
CA LEU A 58 -0.89 4.48 -5.94
C LEU A 58 -1.54 3.15 -6.33
N GLY A 59 -2.88 3.15 -6.45
CA GLY A 59 -3.64 1.93 -6.70
C GLY A 59 -4.05 1.19 -5.41
N CYS A 60 -4.31 1.93 -4.34
CA CYS A 60 -4.66 1.44 -3.00
C CYS A 60 -5.83 0.43 -2.93
N SER A 61 -6.72 0.41 -3.93
CA SER A 61 -7.91 -0.46 -3.96
C SER A 61 -8.79 -0.29 -2.70
N SER A 62 -9.60 -1.29 -2.36
CA SER A 62 -10.44 -1.33 -1.16
C SER A 62 -9.88 -2.31 -0.10
N GLY A 63 -10.26 -2.13 1.17
CA GLY A 63 -9.88 -3.05 2.25
C GLY A 63 -8.58 -2.67 2.97
N LYS A 64 -7.98 -3.64 3.66
CA LYS A 64 -6.93 -3.40 4.67
C LYS A 64 -5.51 -3.29 4.11
N ASN A 65 -5.28 -3.71 2.86
CA ASN A 65 -3.94 -3.77 2.28
C ASN A 65 -3.24 -2.40 2.24
N THR A 66 -3.96 -1.34 1.85
CA THR A 66 -3.40 0.03 1.85
C THR A 66 -3.04 0.52 3.26
N LEU A 67 -3.85 0.16 4.27
CA LEU A 67 -3.58 0.49 5.66
C LEU A 67 -2.37 -0.28 6.20
N LEU A 68 -2.18 -1.53 5.78
CA LEU A 68 -0.98 -2.30 6.11
C LEU A 68 0.27 -1.61 5.56
N VAL A 69 0.25 -1.15 4.31
CA VAL A 69 1.37 -0.38 3.72
C VAL A 69 1.64 0.89 4.51
N ALA A 70 0.60 1.69 4.80
CA ALA A 70 0.76 2.90 5.62
C ALA A 70 1.37 2.58 6.99
N SER A 71 0.94 1.49 7.62
CA SER A 71 1.46 1.06 8.93
C SER A 71 2.92 0.62 8.88
N ILE A 72 3.37 0.01 7.77
CA ILE A 72 4.78 -0.36 7.57
C ILE A 72 5.67 0.88 7.41
N LEU A 73 5.14 1.96 6.83
CA LEU A 73 5.90 3.16 6.53
C LEU A 73 5.93 4.18 7.67
N LEU A 74 4.92 4.16 8.54
CA LEU A 74 4.76 5.10 9.66
C LEU A 74 5.29 4.59 11.00
N ILE A 75 5.74 3.33 11.08
CA ILE A 75 6.34 2.69 12.27
C ILE A 75 7.83 2.46 12.04
#